data_AF-A0A942QRE6-F1
#
_entry.id   AF-A0A942QRE6-F1
#
_cell.length_a   1.000
_cell.length_b   1.000
_cell.length_c   1.000
_cell.angle_alpha   90.00
_cell.angle_beta   90.00
_cell.angle_gamma   90.00
#
_symmetry.space_group_name_H-M   'P 1'
#
loop_
_entity.id
_entity.type
_entity.pdbx_description
1 polymer ?
#
loop_
_entity_poly.entity_id
_entity_poly.type
_entity_poly.pdbx_seq_one_letter_code
_entity_poly.pdbx_strand_id
1 'polypeptide(L)'
;MLRLLIGTGVVLMTVGFGAAGWQYWQSLPRSETAAPSAAPSAAAEAALAPVRQNWLISPTGGLVRQDDVRAYLAQDGFAPDRVVRMQLQANLADLLAAGEKLPEPAFLQVLADIRAPKVAERLCPVLQQTLAQDCAVQSARVVDGSVDLVQGTAQFQIELVFRLKDDGVELPDLAAHVLRKDVVRLDLDAGAEGTASPEAALLATLATVAEACAADGVGKICRPMQLGLDWTPGQPVSARAEIAWLDPLPKGMFVAPPLEPASGG
;
A
#
# COMPACT_ATOMS: atom_id res chain seq x y z
N MET A 1 49.44 -15.14 18.32
CA MET A 1 48.89 -15.97 17.22
C MET A 1 47.37 -15.80 17.01
N LEU A 2 46.57 -15.41 18.01
CA LEU A 2 45.11 -15.23 17.86
C LEU A 2 44.69 -13.98 17.04
N ARG A 3 45.55 -12.95 16.94
CA ARG A 3 45.25 -11.72 16.16
C ARG A 3 45.46 -11.88 14.64
N LEU A 4 46.13 -12.94 14.21
CA LEU A 4 46.39 -13.22 12.78
C LEU A 4 45.25 -14.01 12.10
N LEU A 5 44.37 -14.66 12.87
CA LEU A 5 43.21 -15.42 12.34
C LEU A 5 41.97 -14.56 12.10
N ILE A 6 41.83 -13.44 12.82
CA ILE A 6 40.68 -12.53 12.66
C ILE A 6 40.84 -11.66 11.40
N GLY A 7 42.07 -11.33 11.00
CA GLY A 7 42.34 -10.56 9.78
C GLY A 7 42.04 -11.32 8.48
N THR A 8 42.26 -12.62 8.44
CA THR A 8 42.03 -13.47 7.25
C THR A 8 40.56 -13.84 7.05
N GLY A 9 39.75 -13.88 8.12
CA GLY A 9 38.31 -14.17 8.02
C GLY A 9 37.51 -13.05 7.36
N VAL A 10 37.88 -11.78 7.61
CA VAL A 10 37.18 -10.62 7.04
C VAL A 10 37.49 -10.46 5.54
N VAL A 11 38.70 -10.81 5.10
CA VAL A 11 39.10 -10.73 3.68
C VAL A 11 38.38 -11.79 2.83
N LEU A 12 38.05 -12.97 3.38
CA LEU A 12 37.32 -14.01 2.64
C LEU A 12 35.83 -13.69 2.44
N MET A 13 35.19 -12.92 3.33
CA MET A 13 33.81 -12.48 3.13
C MET A 13 33.66 -11.36 2.08
N THR A 14 34.69 -10.55 1.85
CA THR A 14 34.67 -9.51 0.81
C THR A 14 34.87 -10.04 -0.61
N VAL A 15 35.41 -11.26 -0.78
CA VAL A 15 35.64 -11.87 -2.10
C VAL A 15 34.47 -12.75 -2.56
N GLY A 16 33.65 -13.27 -1.64
CA GLY A 16 32.53 -14.18 -1.97
C GLY A 16 31.29 -13.51 -2.58
N PHE A 17 31.02 -12.24 -2.26
CA PHE A 17 29.83 -11.53 -2.74
C PHE A 17 30.09 -10.58 -3.92
N GLY A 18 31.35 -10.40 -4.34
CA GLY A 18 31.70 -9.56 -5.49
C GLY A 18 31.56 -10.23 -6.86
N ALA A 19 31.62 -11.57 -6.93
CA ALA A 19 31.68 -12.29 -8.20
C ALA A 19 30.30 -12.50 -8.86
N ALA A 20 29.23 -12.73 -8.08
CA ALA A 20 27.90 -12.99 -8.64
C ALA A 20 27.24 -11.72 -9.20
N GLY A 21 27.49 -10.55 -8.60
CA GLY A 21 26.98 -9.27 -9.09
C GLY A 21 27.70 -8.77 -10.36
N TRP A 22 28.97 -9.14 -10.56
CA TRP A 22 29.76 -8.71 -11.71
C TRP A 22 29.41 -9.44 -13.01
N GLN A 23 28.96 -10.69 -12.93
CA GLN A 23 28.56 -11.47 -14.11
C GLN A 23 27.25 -10.95 -14.73
N TYR A 24 26.33 -10.44 -13.91
CA TYR A 24 25.10 -9.79 -14.40
C TYR A 24 25.41 -8.54 -15.24
N TRP A 25 26.40 -7.74 -14.84
CA TRP A 25 26.84 -6.55 -15.56
C TRP A 25 27.53 -6.87 -16.90
N GLN A 26 28.19 -8.03 -17.03
CA GLN A 26 28.83 -8.45 -18.28
C GLN A 26 27.86 -9.07 -19.29
N SER A 27 26.68 -9.52 -18.86
CA SER A 27 25.64 -10.11 -19.74
C SER A 27 24.68 -9.09 -20.36
N LEU A 28 24.80 -7.80 -20.01
CA LEU A 28 24.06 -6.75 -20.70
C LEU A 28 24.67 -6.56 -22.10
N PRO A 29 23.85 -6.52 -23.17
CA PRO A 29 24.37 -6.27 -24.51
C PRO A 29 25.11 -4.94 -24.52
N ARG A 30 26.39 -4.96 -24.91
CA ARG A 30 27.18 -3.75 -25.14
C ARG A 30 26.48 -2.97 -26.25
N SER A 31 25.85 -1.86 -25.88
CA SER A 31 25.36 -0.86 -26.82
C SER A 31 26.50 -0.47 -27.76
N GLU A 32 26.36 -0.83 -29.03
CA GLU A 32 27.22 -0.34 -30.09
C GLU A 32 27.24 1.18 -30.06
N THR A 33 28.44 1.73 -29.98
CA THR A 33 28.72 3.15 -30.16
C THR A 33 28.14 3.60 -31.50
N ALA A 34 26.97 4.24 -31.46
CA ALA A 34 26.46 5.00 -32.59
C ALA A 34 27.40 6.18 -32.84
N ALA A 35 27.85 6.30 -34.09
CA ALA A 35 28.65 7.42 -34.60
C ALA A 35 27.99 8.78 -34.27
N PRO A 36 28.78 9.87 -34.17
CA PRO A 36 28.29 11.16 -33.72
C PRO A 36 27.29 11.72 -34.74
N SER A 37 26.00 11.55 -34.45
CA SER A 37 24.94 12.30 -35.10
C SER A 37 25.05 13.74 -34.60
N ALA A 38 25.19 14.67 -35.55
CA ALA A 38 25.25 16.10 -35.29
C ALA A 38 24.11 16.51 -34.35
N ALA A 39 24.47 17.10 -33.21
CA ALA A 39 23.53 17.58 -32.23
C ALA A 39 22.54 18.57 -32.87
N PRO A 40 21.22 18.32 -32.84
CA PRO A 40 20.30 19.42 -32.75
C PRO A 40 20.53 20.07 -31.39
N SER A 41 20.75 21.39 -31.43
CA SER A 41 20.88 22.27 -30.27
C SER A 41 19.94 21.86 -29.13
N ALA A 42 20.51 21.43 -28.00
CA ALA A 42 19.81 21.13 -26.76
C ALA A 42 19.10 22.35 -26.12
N ALA A 43 19.01 23.48 -26.84
CA ALA A 43 18.30 24.69 -26.42
C ALA A 43 16.89 24.83 -27.04
N ALA A 44 16.45 23.91 -27.91
CA ALA A 44 15.15 24.02 -28.60
C ALA A 44 14.10 22.94 -28.22
N GLU A 45 14.46 21.96 -27.39
CA GLU A 45 13.56 20.86 -26.99
C GLU A 45 13.35 20.72 -25.48
N ALA A 46 13.69 21.76 -24.70
CA ALA A 46 12.99 22.01 -23.44
C ALA A 46 11.60 22.59 -23.74
N ALA A 47 10.84 21.93 -24.61
CA ALA A 47 9.40 22.08 -24.66
C ALA A 47 8.89 21.58 -23.32
N LEU A 48 8.64 22.53 -22.41
CA LEU A 48 7.82 22.45 -21.20
C LEU A 48 7.22 21.04 -21.01
N ALA A 49 7.99 20.14 -20.40
CA ALA A 49 7.34 18.99 -19.78
C ALA A 49 6.31 19.61 -18.82
N PRO A 50 5.00 19.32 -18.95
CA PRO A 50 4.01 19.90 -18.05
C PRO A 50 4.49 19.58 -16.64
N VAL A 51 4.67 20.62 -15.83
CA VAL A 51 5.01 20.46 -14.41
C VAL A 51 3.92 19.57 -13.85
N ARG A 52 4.23 18.29 -13.58
CA ARG A 52 3.25 17.36 -13.01
C ARG A 52 2.88 17.93 -11.65
N GLN A 53 1.69 18.50 -11.57
CA GLN A 53 1.16 19.01 -10.33
C GLN A 53 1.18 17.89 -9.29
N ASN A 54 2.03 18.07 -8.28
CA ASN A 54 2.29 17.11 -7.20
C ASN A 54 1.73 17.61 -5.86
N TRP A 55 0.71 18.47 -5.93
CA TRP A 55 0.05 19.08 -4.80
C TRP A 55 -1.45 19.15 -5.06
N LEU A 56 -2.22 19.02 -3.99
CA LEU A 56 -3.66 19.22 -3.98
C LEU A 56 -4.00 20.23 -2.88
N ILE A 57 -5.12 20.91 -3.06
CA ILE A 57 -5.67 21.84 -2.07
C ILE A 57 -6.88 21.23 -1.39
N SER A 58 -7.06 21.57 -0.12
CA SER A 58 -8.23 21.20 0.66
C SER A 58 -9.37 22.20 0.43
N PRO A 59 -10.62 21.88 0.81
CA PRO A 59 -11.76 22.80 0.70
C PRO A 59 -11.60 24.11 1.48
N THR A 60 -10.65 24.18 2.42
CA THR A 60 -10.32 25.39 3.19
C THR A 60 -9.21 26.23 2.56
N GLY A 61 -8.70 25.83 1.40
CA GLY A 61 -7.60 26.50 0.68
C GLY A 61 -6.20 26.12 1.18
N GLY A 62 -6.07 25.26 2.19
CA GLY A 62 -4.78 24.76 2.67
C GLY A 62 -4.21 23.66 1.78
N LEU A 63 -2.89 23.53 1.73
CA LEU A 63 -2.22 22.43 1.03
C LEU A 63 -2.50 21.09 1.73
N VAL A 64 -2.79 20.07 0.93
CA VAL A 64 -2.92 18.68 1.39
C VAL A 64 -1.53 18.11 1.68
N ARG A 65 -1.44 17.24 2.69
CA ARG A 65 -0.19 16.55 3.03
C ARG A 65 0.34 15.74 1.85
N GLN A 66 1.66 15.75 1.66
CA GLN A 66 2.30 15.03 0.54
C GLN A 66 2.04 13.53 0.54
N ASP A 67 1.86 12.91 1.71
CA ASP A 67 1.56 11.48 1.77
C ASP A 67 0.16 11.18 1.22
N ASP A 68 -0.82 12.02 1.55
CA ASP A 68 -2.20 11.95 1.05
C ASP A 68 -2.26 12.22 -0.46
N VAL A 69 -1.52 13.23 -0.94
CA VAL A 69 -1.43 13.52 -2.37
C VAL A 69 -0.85 12.34 -3.13
N ARG A 70 0.22 11.73 -2.61
CA ARG A 70 0.83 10.54 -3.22
C ARG A 70 -0.10 9.35 -3.19
N ALA A 71 -0.74 9.06 -2.07
CA ALA A 71 -1.68 7.96 -1.96
C ALA A 71 -2.88 8.11 -2.90
N TYR A 72 -3.33 9.35 -3.14
CA TYR A 72 -4.42 9.63 -4.07
C TYR A 72 -3.97 9.58 -5.53
N LEU A 73 -2.85 10.22 -5.89
CA LEU A 73 -2.41 10.38 -7.29
C LEU A 73 -1.59 9.20 -7.84
N ALA A 74 -0.89 8.42 -7.01
CA ALA A 74 -0.04 7.32 -7.45
C ALA A 74 -0.86 6.08 -7.83
N GLN A 75 -1.46 6.10 -9.01
CA GLN A 75 -2.29 5.00 -9.53
C GLN A 75 -1.44 3.81 -9.99
N ASP A 76 -0.27 4.08 -10.60
CA ASP A 76 0.51 3.05 -11.29
C ASP A 76 1.42 2.23 -10.35
N GLY A 77 1.47 2.56 -9.06
CA GLY A 77 2.35 1.92 -8.08
C GLY A 77 1.77 1.87 -6.68
N PHE A 78 2.45 1.15 -5.79
CA PHE A 78 2.12 1.13 -4.36
C PHE A 78 2.41 2.48 -3.71
N ALA A 79 1.49 2.96 -2.88
CA ALA A 79 1.67 4.15 -2.06
C ALA A 79 1.68 3.76 -0.57
N PRO A 80 2.63 4.25 0.25
CA PRO A 80 2.74 3.86 1.67
C PRO A 80 1.48 4.10 2.50
N ASP A 81 0.71 5.14 2.17
CA ASP A 81 -0.51 5.51 2.88
C ASP A 81 -1.77 4.92 2.24
N ARG A 82 -1.61 4.10 1.19
CA ARG A 82 -2.70 3.33 0.58
C ARG A 82 -2.66 1.87 1.02
N VAL A 83 -3.25 1.62 2.19
CA VAL A 83 -3.06 0.39 2.97
C VAL A 83 -4.36 -0.15 3.54
N VAL A 84 -4.41 -1.47 3.69
CA VAL A 84 -5.40 -2.18 4.50
C VAL A 84 -4.72 -2.67 5.76
N ARG A 85 -5.19 -2.23 6.93
CA ARG A 85 -4.70 -2.66 8.24
C ARG A 85 -5.73 -3.54 8.92
N MET A 86 -5.31 -4.69 9.41
CA MET A 86 -6.24 -5.67 9.98
C MET A 86 -5.68 -6.32 11.25
N GLN A 87 -6.57 -6.59 12.21
CA GLN A 87 -6.31 -7.54 13.28
C GLN A 87 -7.18 -8.77 13.10
N LEU A 88 -6.55 -9.94 12.98
CA LEU A 88 -7.21 -11.20 12.69
C LEU A 88 -6.87 -12.27 13.73
N GLN A 89 -7.85 -13.02 14.20
CA GLN A 89 -7.60 -14.27 14.93
C GLN A 89 -7.54 -15.44 13.95
N ALA A 90 -6.54 -16.32 14.09
CA ALA A 90 -6.47 -17.56 13.31
C ALA A 90 -6.06 -18.76 14.18
N ASN A 91 -6.48 -19.96 13.77
CA ASN A 91 -6.04 -21.20 14.38
C ASN A 91 -4.62 -21.55 13.91
N LEU A 92 -3.72 -21.86 14.85
CA LEU A 92 -2.32 -22.17 14.56
C LEU A 92 -2.17 -23.47 13.77
N ALA A 93 -3.08 -24.44 13.93
CA ALA A 93 -3.06 -25.70 13.19
C ALA A 93 -3.27 -25.48 11.68
N ASP A 94 -4.11 -24.50 11.30
CA ASP A 94 -4.39 -24.17 9.89
C ASP A 94 -3.18 -23.53 9.19
N LEU A 95 -2.19 -23.09 9.97
CA LEU A 95 -0.97 -22.47 9.46
C LEU A 95 0.11 -23.49 9.12
N LEU A 96 -0.04 -24.74 9.57
CA LEU A 96 0.92 -25.81 9.35
C LEU A 96 0.96 -26.29 7.89
N ALA A 97 2.11 -26.82 7.48
CA ALA A 97 2.25 -27.59 6.25
C ALA A 97 1.75 -29.03 6.45
N ALA A 98 1.49 -29.73 5.35
CA ALA A 98 1.07 -31.13 5.40
C ALA A 98 2.11 -31.99 6.15
N GLY A 99 1.67 -32.70 7.20
CA GLY A 99 2.52 -33.56 8.03
C GLY A 99 3.32 -32.85 9.13
N GLU A 100 3.24 -31.52 9.22
CA GLU A 100 3.81 -30.75 10.32
C GLU A 100 2.91 -30.85 11.57
N LYS A 101 3.53 -30.81 12.76
CA LYS A 101 2.82 -30.81 14.04
C LYS A 101 3.05 -29.49 14.75
N LEU A 102 2.10 -29.08 15.59
CA LEU A 102 2.32 -27.93 16.47
C LEU A 102 3.53 -28.22 17.39
N PRO A 103 4.46 -27.27 17.52
CA PRO A 103 5.59 -27.39 18.43
C PRO A 103 5.13 -27.24 19.89
N GLU A 104 6.07 -27.41 20.81
CA GLU A 104 5.81 -27.19 22.23
C GLU A 104 5.33 -25.75 22.52
N PRO A 105 4.52 -25.53 23.58
CA PRO A 105 3.93 -24.23 23.88
C PRO A 105 4.91 -23.04 23.87
N ALA A 106 6.14 -23.26 24.34
CA ALA A 106 7.18 -22.23 24.39
C ALA A 106 7.58 -21.68 23.00
N PHE A 107 7.30 -22.42 21.92
CA PHE A 107 7.65 -22.04 20.55
C PHE A 107 6.44 -21.60 19.71
N LEU A 108 5.22 -21.62 20.26
CA LEU A 108 4.02 -21.27 19.49
C LEU A 108 3.98 -19.81 19.06
N GLN A 109 4.49 -18.89 19.88
CA GLN A 109 4.61 -17.47 19.51
C GLN A 109 5.53 -17.29 18.29
N VAL A 110 6.68 -17.99 18.30
CA VAL A 110 7.67 -17.92 17.21
C VAL A 110 7.10 -18.56 15.93
N LEU A 111 6.41 -19.69 16.06
CA LEU A 111 5.69 -20.31 14.95
C LEU A 111 4.67 -19.33 14.36
N ALA A 112 3.83 -18.72 15.20
CA ALA A 112 2.81 -17.78 14.76
C ALA A 112 3.44 -16.61 13.99
N ASP A 113 4.52 -16.00 14.51
CA ASP A 113 5.19 -14.89 13.83
C ASP A 113 5.73 -15.30 12.45
N ILE A 114 6.42 -16.44 12.38
CA ILE A 114 6.99 -16.97 11.12
C ILE A 114 5.89 -17.28 10.10
N ARG A 115 4.71 -17.73 10.57
CA ARG A 115 3.59 -18.12 9.72
C ARG A 115 2.57 -17.01 9.46
N ALA A 116 2.72 -15.84 10.08
CA ALA A 116 1.83 -14.69 9.90
C ALA A 116 1.60 -14.31 8.42
N PRO A 117 2.60 -14.35 7.51
CA PRO A 117 2.36 -14.09 6.08
C PRO A 117 1.29 -15.00 5.45
N LYS A 118 1.18 -16.27 5.86
CA LYS A 118 0.19 -17.23 5.34
C LYS A 118 -1.25 -16.84 5.71
N VAL A 119 -1.44 -16.06 6.77
CA VAL A 119 -2.74 -15.47 7.12
C VAL A 119 -3.05 -14.31 6.16
N ALA A 120 -2.07 -13.43 5.93
CA ALA A 120 -2.22 -12.24 5.10
C ALA A 120 -2.42 -12.54 3.60
N GLU A 121 -1.73 -13.54 3.06
CA GLU A 121 -1.77 -13.89 1.62
C GLU A 121 -3.18 -14.21 1.11
N ARG A 122 -4.06 -14.73 1.97
CA ARG A 122 -5.44 -15.10 1.61
C ARG A 122 -6.34 -13.89 1.31
N LEU A 123 -5.95 -12.71 1.78
CA LEU A 123 -6.72 -11.48 1.69
C LEU A 123 -6.48 -10.73 0.38
N CYS A 124 -5.28 -10.87 -0.21
CA CYS A 124 -4.94 -10.20 -1.46
C CYS A 124 -5.87 -10.56 -2.64
N PRO A 125 -6.29 -11.82 -2.83
CA PRO A 125 -7.28 -12.18 -3.85
C PRO A 125 -8.59 -11.41 -3.72
N VAL A 126 -9.06 -11.13 -2.50
CA VAL A 126 -10.29 -10.35 -2.25
C VAL A 126 -10.14 -8.93 -2.77
N LEU A 127 -9.01 -8.28 -2.47
CA LEU A 127 -8.69 -6.95 -2.97
C LEU A 127 -8.57 -6.95 -4.49
N GLN A 128 -7.87 -7.92 -5.07
CA GLN A 128 -7.66 -8.00 -6.52
C GLN A 128 -8.96 -8.23 -7.31
N GLN A 129 -9.88 -9.03 -6.77
CA GLN A 129 -11.17 -9.27 -7.40
C GLN A 129 -12.02 -8.01 -7.46
N THR A 130 -11.95 -7.16 -6.45
CA THR A 130 -12.84 -6.00 -6.28
C THR A 130 -12.17 -4.70 -6.75
N LEU A 131 -11.13 -4.26 -6.05
CA LEU A 131 -10.62 -2.89 -6.06
C LEU A 131 -9.21 -2.74 -6.67
N ALA A 132 -8.36 -3.74 -6.48
CA ALA A 132 -6.93 -3.63 -6.72
C ALA A 132 -6.49 -4.29 -8.03
N GLN A 133 -5.54 -3.69 -8.73
CA GLN A 133 -4.80 -4.34 -9.82
C GLN A 133 -3.76 -5.30 -9.24
N ASP A 134 -3.06 -4.88 -8.18
CA ASP A 134 -2.07 -5.67 -7.46
C ASP A 134 -2.21 -5.48 -5.95
N CYS A 135 -1.86 -6.53 -5.21
CA CYS A 135 -1.83 -6.52 -3.75
C CYS A 135 -0.56 -7.21 -3.27
N ALA A 136 0.05 -6.68 -2.21
CA ALA A 136 1.19 -7.30 -1.55
C ALA A 136 1.09 -7.15 -0.03
N VAL A 137 1.64 -8.13 0.68
CA VAL A 137 1.79 -8.09 2.13
C VAL A 137 2.95 -7.15 2.46
N GLN A 138 2.67 -6.03 3.11
CA GLN A 138 3.69 -5.09 3.60
C GLN A 138 4.25 -5.56 4.93
N SER A 139 3.36 -5.94 5.86
CA SER A 139 3.72 -6.51 7.14
C SER A 139 2.67 -7.53 7.59
N ALA A 140 3.11 -8.59 8.26
CA ALA A 140 2.22 -9.56 8.91
C ALA A 140 2.97 -10.12 10.11
N ARG A 141 2.46 -9.87 11.32
CA ARG A 141 3.10 -10.24 12.58
C ARG A 141 2.06 -10.81 13.53
N VAL A 142 2.49 -11.70 14.41
CA VAL A 142 1.65 -12.10 15.55
C VAL A 142 1.64 -10.98 16.60
N VAL A 143 0.52 -10.78 17.29
CA VAL A 143 0.46 -9.88 18.44
C VAL A 143 1.13 -10.54 19.63
N ASP A 144 2.06 -9.83 20.27
CA ASP A 144 2.81 -10.35 21.42
C ASP A 144 1.88 -10.78 22.57
N GLY A 145 2.07 -12.01 23.04
CA GLY A 145 1.27 -12.59 24.13
C GLY A 145 -0.17 -12.97 23.76
N SER A 146 -0.53 -12.96 22.46
CA SER A 146 -1.88 -13.30 22.00
C SER A 146 -2.14 -14.79 21.77
N VAL A 147 -1.12 -15.64 21.93
CA VAL A 147 -1.28 -17.09 21.76
C VAL A 147 -2.14 -17.67 22.89
N ASP A 148 -3.29 -18.22 22.52
CA ASP A 148 -4.16 -18.99 23.41
C ASP A 148 -3.82 -20.49 23.27
N LEU A 149 -3.25 -21.06 24.34
CA LEU A 149 -2.87 -22.48 24.39
C LEU A 149 -4.07 -23.42 24.45
N VAL A 150 -5.20 -22.96 24.98
CA VAL A 150 -6.42 -23.76 25.15
C VAL A 150 -7.17 -23.83 23.83
N GLN A 151 -7.30 -22.69 23.15
CA GLN A 151 -7.99 -22.62 21.86
C GLN A 151 -7.08 -22.94 20.66
N GLY A 152 -5.76 -22.89 20.84
CA GLY A 152 -4.80 -23.11 19.75
C GLY A 152 -4.83 -21.98 18.72
N THR A 153 -5.10 -20.74 19.15
CA THR A 153 -5.25 -19.57 18.27
C THR A 153 -4.25 -18.47 18.62
N ALA A 154 -4.02 -17.54 17.71
CA ALA A 154 -3.31 -16.30 17.97
C ALA A 154 -3.94 -15.13 17.22
N GLN A 155 -3.66 -13.90 17.68
CA GLN A 155 -4.03 -12.68 16.99
C GLN A 155 -2.89 -12.22 16.10
N PHE A 156 -3.21 -11.70 14.93
CA PHE A 156 -2.27 -11.27 13.90
C PHE A 156 -2.56 -9.84 13.49
N GLN A 157 -1.52 -9.01 13.45
CA GLN A 157 -1.57 -7.68 12.85
C GLN A 157 -1.04 -7.75 11.42
N ILE A 158 -1.84 -7.29 10.47
CA ILE A 158 -1.56 -7.40 9.05
C ILE A 158 -1.67 -6.01 8.41
N GLU A 159 -0.72 -5.69 7.54
CA GLU A 159 -0.78 -4.55 6.64
C GLU A 159 -0.57 -5.01 5.20
N LEU A 160 -1.55 -4.70 4.35
CA LEU A 160 -1.51 -4.93 2.91
C LEU A 160 -1.36 -3.59 2.20
N VAL A 161 -0.52 -3.54 1.18
CA VAL A 161 -0.47 -2.44 0.22
C VAL A 161 -1.12 -2.87 -1.08
N PHE A 162 -1.77 -1.93 -1.76
CA PHE A 162 -2.44 -2.22 -3.01
C PHE A 162 -2.26 -1.13 -4.07
N ARG A 163 -2.27 -1.57 -5.33
CA ARG A 163 -2.38 -0.74 -6.52
C ARG A 163 -3.83 -0.72 -6.96
N LEU A 164 -4.44 0.44 -7.14
CA LEU A 164 -5.82 0.55 -7.62
C LEU A 164 -5.94 0.02 -9.05
N LYS A 165 -7.10 -0.53 -9.39
CA LYS A 165 -7.44 -0.77 -10.80
C LYS A 165 -7.53 0.57 -11.52
N ASP A 166 -6.94 0.61 -12.71
CA ASP A 166 -7.13 1.73 -13.63
C ASP A 166 -8.51 1.59 -14.26
N ASP A 167 -9.39 2.55 -13.98
CA ASP A 167 -10.74 2.64 -14.56
C ASP A 167 -10.73 3.42 -15.90
N GLY A 168 -9.56 3.89 -16.34
CA GLY A 168 -9.37 4.67 -17.56
C GLY A 168 -9.89 6.10 -17.43
N VAL A 169 -10.26 6.56 -16.22
CA VAL A 169 -10.78 7.90 -16.00
C VAL A 169 -9.62 8.88 -15.87
N GLU A 170 -9.55 9.82 -16.82
CA GLU A 170 -8.55 10.87 -16.80
C GLU A 170 -8.75 11.79 -15.58
N LEU A 171 -7.65 12.12 -14.89
CA LEU A 171 -7.69 13.08 -13.78
C LEU A 171 -8.07 14.47 -14.31
N PRO A 172 -8.96 15.21 -13.62
CA PRO A 172 -9.31 16.55 -14.02
C PRO A 172 -8.12 17.50 -13.77
N ASP A 173 -8.27 18.75 -14.20
CA ASP A 173 -7.34 19.82 -13.81
C ASP A 173 -7.30 19.94 -12.28
N LEU A 174 -6.19 19.49 -11.70
CA LEU A 174 -5.97 19.42 -10.26
C LEU A 174 -5.94 20.83 -9.63
N ALA A 175 -5.61 21.88 -10.39
CA ALA A 175 -5.64 23.25 -9.91
C ALA A 175 -7.10 23.74 -9.73
N ALA A 176 -8.02 23.24 -10.55
CA ALA A 176 -9.44 23.59 -10.51
C ALA A 176 -10.26 22.75 -9.50
N HIS A 177 -9.61 21.87 -8.73
CA HIS A 177 -10.27 20.94 -7.81
C HIS A 177 -9.67 20.97 -6.41
N VAL A 178 -10.48 20.59 -5.43
CA VAL A 178 -10.07 20.34 -4.05
C VAL A 178 -10.16 18.85 -3.74
N LEU A 179 -9.22 18.34 -2.96
CA LEU A 179 -9.32 16.99 -2.41
C LEU A 179 -10.23 17.00 -1.18
N ARG A 180 -11.34 16.26 -1.27
CA ARG A 180 -12.19 15.92 -0.13
C ARG A 180 -11.84 14.54 0.39
N LYS A 181 -12.15 14.34 1.66
CA LYS A 181 -12.01 13.07 2.38
C LYS A 181 -13.23 12.84 3.24
N ASP A 182 -13.58 11.57 3.41
CA ASP A 182 -14.60 11.15 4.36
C ASP A 182 -14.22 9.78 4.96
N VAL A 183 -14.85 9.45 6.08
CA VAL A 183 -14.67 8.17 6.77
C VAL A 183 -15.97 7.38 6.72
N VAL A 184 -15.93 6.28 6.00
CA VAL A 184 -16.98 5.28 5.92
C VAL A 184 -16.79 4.29 7.06
N ARG A 185 -17.89 3.89 7.70
CA ARG A 185 -17.89 2.89 8.77
C ARG A 185 -18.85 1.76 8.44
N LEU A 186 -18.47 0.56 8.83
CA LEU A 186 -19.28 -0.64 8.77
C LEU A 186 -19.20 -1.31 10.13
N ASP A 187 -20.35 -1.54 10.74
CA ASP A 187 -20.48 -2.31 11.96
C ASP A 187 -21.44 -3.47 11.69
N LEU A 188 -21.00 -4.70 11.91
CA LEU A 188 -21.76 -5.93 11.71
C LEU A 188 -21.89 -6.68 13.03
N ASP A 189 -23.12 -7.06 13.37
CA ASP A 189 -23.38 -7.90 14.54
C ASP A 189 -22.79 -9.30 14.37
N ALA A 190 -22.47 -9.95 15.49
CA ALA A 190 -21.97 -11.32 15.48
C ALA A 190 -22.93 -12.27 14.77
N GLY A 191 -22.45 -12.99 13.76
CA GLY A 191 -23.23 -13.94 12.97
C GLY A 191 -24.00 -13.32 11.81
N ALA A 192 -23.87 -12.01 11.57
CA ALA A 192 -24.40 -11.37 10.37
C ALA A 192 -23.65 -11.83 9.10
N GLU A 193 -24.27 -11.60 7.95
CA GLU A 193 -23.59 -11.79 6.66
C GLU A 193 -22.32 -10.93 6.61
N GLY A 194 -21.21 -11.51 6.14
CA GLY A 194 -19.90 -10.85 6.15
C GLY A 194 -19.04 -11.13 7.39
N THR A 195 -19.56 -11.70 8.48
CA THR A 195 -18.73 -11.99 9.68
C THR A 195 -18.13 -13.39 9.71
N ALA A 196 -18.46 -14.25 8.74
CA ALA A 196 -18.09 -15.68 8.76
C ALA A 196 -16.58 -15.95 8.59
N SER A 197 -15.87 -15.07 7.91
CA SER A 197 -14.43 -15.17 7.67
C SER A 197 -13.81 -13.78 7.49
N PRO A 198 -12.48 -13.62 7.64
CA PRO A 198 -11.83 -12.34 7.41
C PRO A 198 -11.94 -11.88 5.95
N GLU A 199 -11.97 -12.81 4.99
CA GLU A 199 -12.21 -12.51 3.57
C GLU A 199 -13.63 -11.97 3.34
N ALA A 200 -14.63 -12.57 3.98
CA ALA A 200 -16.01 -12.10 3.89
C ALA A 200 -16.17 -10.71 4.51
N ALA A 201 -15.51 -10.45 5.64
CA ALA A 201 -15.55 -9.16 6.31
C ALA A 201 -14.86 -8.06 5.48
N LEU A 202 -13.73 -8.40 4.85
CA LEU A 202 -13.03 -7.51 3.93
C LEU A 202 -13.89 -7.23 2.69
N LEU A 203 -14.55 -8.24 2.12
CA LEU A 203 -15.44 -8.08 0.98
C LEU A 203 -16.63 -7.17 1.33
N ALA A 204 -17.26 -7.36 2.49
CA ALA A 204 -18.34 -6.50 2.97
C ALA A 204 -17.86 -5.04 3.14
N THR A 205 -16.67 -4.85 3.73
CA THR A 205 -16.06 -3.51 3.88
C THR A 205 -15.85 -2.84 2.52
N LEU A 206 -15.36 -3.58 1.53
CA LEU A 206 -15.12 -3.07 0.18
C LEU A 206 -16.42 -2.73 -0.56
N ALA A 207 -17.50 -3.50 -0.32
CA ALA A 207 -18.83 -3.18 -0.83
C ALA A 207 -19.35 -1.86 -0.24
N THR A 208 -19.24 -1.65 1.07
CA THR A 208 -19.64 -0.39 1.73
C THR A 208 -18.82 0.80 1.21
N VAL A 209 -17.52 0.61 0.96
CA VAL A 209 -16.67 1.63 0.33
C VAL A 209 -17.14 1.97 -1.09
N ALA A 210 -17.49 0.96 -1.88
CA ALA A 210 -17.98 1.16 -3.25
C ALA A 210 -19.32 1.93 -3.24
N GLU A 211 -20.23 1.59 -2.34
CA GLU A 211 -21.50 2.33 -2.15
C GLU A 211 -21.26 3.78 -1.74
N ALA A 212 -20.35 4.02 -0.78
CA ALA A 212 -20.00 5.37 -0.36
C ALA A 212 -19.37 6.18 -1.51
N CYS A 213 -18.51 5.56 -2.32
CA CYS A 213 -17.94 6.21 -3.50
C CYS A 213 -18.98 6.50 -4.60
N ALA A 214 -20.09 5.77 -4.62
CA ALA A 214 -21.20 5.97 -5.55
C ALA A 214 -22.30 6.91 -5.00
N ALA A 215 -22.17 7.39 -3.76
CA ALA A 215 -23.18 8.23 -3.12
C ALA A 215 -23.28 9.62 -3.75
N ASP A 216 -24.49 10.21 -3.67
CA ASP A 216 -24.74 11.57 -4.14
C ASP A 216 -23.82 12.58 -3.44
N GLY A 217 -23.15 13.42 -4.23
CA GLY A 217 -22.21 14.43 -3.72
C GLY A 217 -20.76 13.93 -3.55
N VAL A 218 -20.49 12.66 -3.83
CA VAL A 218 -19.12 12.15 -3.98
C VAL A 218 -18.70 12.31 -5.44
N GLY A 219 -17.53 12.90 -5.64
CA GLY A 219 -16.98 13.18 -6.97
C GLY A 219 -16.72 11.90 -7.76
N LYS A 220 -16.69 12.01 -9.10
CA LYS A 220 -16.55 10.87 -10.02
C LYS A 220 -15.30 10.02 -9.80
N ILE A 221 -14.26 10.60 -9.21
CA ILE A 221 -12.97 9.94 -8.98
C ILE A 221 -12.80 9.75 -7.47
N CYS A 222 -13.61 8.85 -6.91
CA CYS A 222 -13.51 8.44 -5.53
C CYS A 222 -12.54 7.27 -5.38
N ARG A 223 -11.68 7.34 -4.36
CA ARG A 223 -10.61 6.36 -4.12
C ARG A 223 -10.54 6.01 -2.65
N PRO A 224 -10.48 4.72 -2.30
CA PRO A 224 -10.13 4.32 -0.95
C PRO A 224 -8.65 4.59 -0.70
N MET A 225 -8.40 5.25 0.42
CA MET A 225 -7.08 5.63 0.90
C MET A 225 -6.61 4.63 1.94
N GLN A 226 -7.36 4.48 3.03
CA GLN A 226 -6.98 3.57 4.12
C GLN A 226 -8.16 2.71 4.51
N LEU A 227 -7.94 1.44 4.78
CA LEU A 227 -8.94 0.55 5.34
C LEU A 227 -8.43 -0.03 6.66
N GLY A 228 -9.33 -0.13 7.63
CA GLY A 228 -9.11 -0.75 8.92
C GLY A 228 -10.21 -1.77 9.17
N LEU A 229 -9.86 -2.99 9.57
CA LEU A 229 -10.83 -4.05 9.86
C LEU A 229 -10.31 -4.94 10.99
N ASP A 230 -11.09 -5.04 12.06
CA ASP A 230 -10.82 -5.97 13.14
C ASP A 230 -11.80 -7.15 13.04
N TRP A 231 -11.26 -8.37 12.97
CA TRP A 231 -12.07 -9.58 12.82
C TRP A 231 -11.62 -10.68 13.78
N THR A 232 -12.60 -11.26 14.47
CA THR A 232 -12.44 -12.38 15.37
C THR A 232 -13.62 -13.33 15.20
N PRO A 233 -13.42 -14.66 15.09
CA PRO A 233 -14.50 -15.62 14.93
C PRO A 233 -15.60 -15.44 15.99
N GLY A 234 -16.85 -15.34 15.55
CA GLY A 234 -18.02 -15.24 16.42
C GLY A 234 -18.18 -13.91 17.17
N GLN A 235 -17.36 -12.90 16.88
CA GLN A 235 -17.49 -11.55 17.44
C GLN A 235 -18.10 -10.59 16.40
N PRO A 236 -18.64 -9.45 16.83
CA PRO A 236 -19.00 -8.36 15.93
C PRO A 236 -17.77 -7.88 15.14
N VAL A 237 -18.02 -7.38 13.94
CA VAL A 237 -16.98 -6.80 13.07
C VAL A 237 -17.18 -5.30 13.02
N SER A 238 -16.09 -4.55 13.24
CA SER A 238 -16.06 -3.11 12.98
C SER A 238 -14.98 -2.82 11.95
N ALA A 239 -15.36 -2.08 10.92
CA ALA A 239 -14.47 -1.64 9.86
C ALA A 239 -14.63 -0.16 9.60
N ARG A 240 -13.52 0.46 9.19
CA ARG A 240 -13.45 1.86 8.80
C ARG A 240 -12.68 1.99 7.50
N ALA A 241 -13.10 2.88 6.64
CA ALA A 241 -12.37 3.22 5.44
C ALA A 241 -12.33 4.73 5.25
N GLU A 242 -11.15 5.27 5.00
CA GLU A 242 -10.98 6.63 4.51
C GLU A 242 -11.10 6.60 2.99
N ILE A 243 -12.05 7.36 2.45
CA ILE A 243 -12.20 7.60 1.01
C ILE A 243 -11.83 9.04 0.70
N ALA A 244 -11.34 9.29 -0.51
CA ALA A 244 -11.02 10.62 -0.99
C ALA A 244 -11.50 10.81 -2.43
N TRP A 245 -11.88 12.04 -2.78
CA TRP A 245 -12.30 12.39 -4.14
C TRP A 245 -12.00 13.85 -4.46
N LEU A 246 -12.00 14.18 -5.75
CA LEU A 246 -11.85 15.55 -6.23
C LEU A 246 -13.21 16.19 -6.46
N ASP A 247 -13.42 17.33 -5.81
CA ASP A 247 -14.56 18.22 -6.04
C ASP A 247 -14.09 19.49 -6.76
N PRO A 248 -14.95 20.14 -7.56
CA PRO A 248 -14.64 21.45 -8.10
C PRO A 248 -14.30 22.45 -6.98
N LEU A 249 -13.45 23.41 -7.29
CA LEU A 249 -13.17 24.55 -6.42
C LEU A 249 -14.49 25.17 -5.89
N PRO A 250 -14.62 25.33 -4.56
CA PRO A 250 -15.74 26.05 -3.97
C PRO A 250 -15.87 27.47 -4.54
N LYS A 251 -17.11 27.94 -4.69
CA LYS A 251 -17.41 29.29 -5.20
C LYS A 251 -16.63 30.34 -4.40
N GLY A 252 -15.92 31.22 -5.12
CA GLY A 252 -15.13 32.29 -4.53
C GLY A 252 -13.67 31.94 -4.25
N MET A 253 -13.26 30.68 -4.43
CA MET A 253 -11.85 30.34 -4.55
C MET A 253 -11.42 30.37 -6.02
N PHE A 254 -10.21 30.89 -6.24
CA PHE A 254 -9.60 31.01 -7.55
C PHE A 254 -8.22 30.37 -7.50
N VAL A 255 -7.81 29.77 -8.63
CA VAL A 255 -6.43 29.33 -8.81
C VAL A 255 -5.53 30.56 -8.65
N ALA A 256 -4.56 30.49 -7.74
CA ALA A 256 -3.59 31.56 -7.60
C ALA A 256 -2.88 31.72 -8.96
N PRO A 257 -2.82 32.93 -9.53
CA PRO A 257 -2.08 33.14 -10.77
C PRO A 257 -0.62 32.71 -10.56
N PRO A 258 0.04 32.13 -11.58
CA PRO A 258 1.41 31.70 -11.46
C PRO A 258 2.27 32.85 -10.92
N LEU A 259 3.07 32.58 -9.89
CA LEU A 259 3.98 33.56 -9.34
C LEU A 259 4.99 33.90 -10.44
N GLU A 260 4.90 35.11 -10.98
CA GLU A 260 5.94 35.61 -11.87
C GLU A 260 7.27 35.62 -11.09
N PRO A 261 8.38 35.15 -11.70
CA PRO A 261 9.68 35.24 -11.06
C PRO A 261 9.94 36.69 -10.66
N ALA A 262 10.37 36.90 -9.42
CA ALA A 262 10.63 38.23 -8.89
C ALA A 262 11.53 39.00 -9.86
N SER A 263 11.06 40.18 -10.30
CA SER A 263 11.83 41.06 -11.16
C SER A 263 12.98 41.67 -10.37
N GLY A 264 14.18 41.14 -10.57
CA GLY A 264 15.45 41.79 -10.19
C GLY A 264 16.13 41.19 -8.97
N GLY A 265 17.28 40.57 -9.21
CA GLY A 265 18.41 40.52 -8.27
C GLY A 265 19.39 41.64 -8.56
#